data_AF-A0A7K8Y5Q1-F1
#
_entry.id   AF-A0A7K8Y5Q1-F1
#
_cell.length_a   1.000
_cell.length_b   1.000
_cell.length_c   1.000
_cell.angle_alpha   90.00
_cell.angle_beta   90.00
_cell.angle_gamma   90.00
#
_symmetry.space_group_name_H-M   'P 1'
#
loop_
_entity.id
_entity.type
_entity.pdbx_description
1 polymer ?
#
loop_
_entity_poly.entity_id
_entity_poly.type
_entity_poly.pdbx_seq_one_letter_code
_entity_poly.pdbx_strand_id
1 'polypeptide(L)'
;MVQVTSFLLVLCLALVAPGLSARKCVLTGKWINDLGSTMTIGPVNGDGNFGGSYHTAVSATSNKIQVSPLQGSQHPTKQNSQPTFGFSVKWSFSGSFTVFTGQCF
;
A
#
# COMPACT_ATOMS: atom_id res chain seq x y z
N MET A 1 13.33 -25.75 43.15
CA MET A 1 11.98 -25.78 42.54
C MET A 1 11.53 -24.35 42.22
N VAL A 2 12.21 -23.64 41.31
CA VAL A 2 11.93 -22.20 41.01
C VAL A 2 12.04 -21.87 39.51
N GLN A 3 12.40 -22.85 38.67
CA GLN A 3 12.73 -22.60 37.26
C GLN A 3 11.55 -22.84 36.31
N VAL A 4 10.53 -23.58 36.75
CA VAL A 4 9.33 -23.90 35.94
C VAL A 4 8.37 -22.70 35.85
N THR A 5 8.34 -21.85 36.88
CA THR A 5 7.43 -20.70 36.97
C THR A 5 7.83 -19.55 36.05
N SER A 6 9.13 -19.35 35.82
CA SER A 6 9.63 -18.27 34.96
C SER A 6 9.34 -18.53 33.47
N PHE A 7 9.46 -19.77 33.01
CA PHE A 7 9.18 -20.15 31.61
C PHE A 7 7.70 -20.02 31.25
N LEU A 8 6.80 -20.37 32.18
CA LEU A 8 5.35 -20.21 32.01
C LEU A 8 4.94 -18.72 31.95
N LEU A 9 5.60 -17.84 32.71
CA LEU A 9 5.31 -16.41 32.71
C LEU A 9 5.64 -15.74 31.37
N VAL A 10 6.76 -16.13 30.75
CA VAL A 10 7.19 -15.61 29.45
C VAL A 10 6.26 -16.06 28.32
N LEU A 11 5.75 -17.30 28.37
CA LEU A 11 4.79 -17.82 27.38
C LEU A 11 3.45 -17.07 27.45
N CYS A 12 2.99 -16.71 28.66
CA CYS A 12 1.78 -15.91 28.85
C CYS A 12 1.93 -14.47 28.32
N LEU A 13 3.10 -13.82 28.45
CA LEU A 13 3.32 -12.49 27.87
C LEU A 13 3.26 -12.50 26.33
N ALA A 14 3.74 -13.56 25.67
CA ALA A 14 3.69 -13.68 24.22
C ALA A 14 2.25 -13.86 23.67
N LEU A 15 1.36 -14.46 24.47
CA LEU A 15 -0.05 -14.67 24.12
C LEU A 15 -0.95 -13.43 24.34
N VAL A 16 -0.43 -12.41 25.04
CA VAL A 16 -1.15 -11.15 25.34
C VAL A 16 -0.59 -9.99 24.51
N ALA A 17 0.08 -10.28 23.39
CA ALA A 17 0.23 -9.27 22.35
C ALA A 17 -1.19 -8.86 21.91
N PRO A 18 -1.65 -7.64 22.23
CA PRO A 18 -2.97 -7.19 21.80
C PRO A 18 -2.98 -7.34 20.29
N GLY A 19 -3.97 -8.08 19.76
CA GLY A 19 -4.11 -8.32 18.34
C GLY A 19 -3.84 -7.01 17.61
N LEU A 20 -2.84 -7.03 16.73
CA LEU A 20 -2.38 -5.90 15.94
C LEU A 20 -3.61 -5.11 15.53
N SER A 21 -3.80 -3.94 16.14
CA SER A 21 -4.94 -3.06 15.83
C SER A 21 -4.92 -2.91 14.32
N ALA A 22 -5.90 -3.53 13.64
CA ALA A 22 -5.94 -3.59 12.19
C ALA A 22 -5.86 -2.15 11.69
N ARG A 23 -4.69 -1.74 11.23
CA ARG A 23 -4.46 -0.36 10.84
C ARG A 23 -5.44 -0.11 9.71
N LYS A 24 -6.24 0.94 9.87
CA LYS A 24 -7.16 1.35 8.82
C LYS A 24 -6.33 1.64 7.57
N CYS A 25 -6.43 0.78 6.55
CA CYS A 25 -5.79 1.09 5.30
C CYS A 25 -6.56 2.19 4.58
N VAL A 26 -5.88 3.32 4.34
CA VAL A 26 -6.40 4.44 3.57
C VAL A 26 -5.40 4.68 2.44
N LEU A 27 -5.78 4.36 1.20
CA LEU A 27 -4.91 4.57 0.03
C LEU A 27 -4.67 6.04 -0.28
N THR A 28 -5.64 6.92 0.02
CA THR A 28 -5.49 8.38 -0.16
C THR A 28 -4.27 8.89 0.59
N GLY A 29 -3.31 9.49 -0.12
CA GLY A 29 -2.09 10.01 0.48
C GLY A 29 -0.86 9.86 -0.41
N LYS A 30 0.31 10.03 0.20
CA LYS A 30 1.61 9.88 -0.45
C LYS A 30 2.25 8.56 -0.07
N TRP A 31 2.86 7.91 -1.04
CA TRP A 31 3.52 6.61 -0.89
C TRP A 31 4.89 6.63 -1.55
N ILE A 32 5.79 5.80 -1.02
CA ILE A 32 7.10 5.50 -1.60
C ILE A 32 7.27 3.98 -1.63
N ASN A 33 7.90 3.45 -2.67
CA ASN A 33 8.30 2.04 -2.73
C ASN A 33 9.80 1.87 -2.47
N ASP A 34 10.26 0.63 -2.37
CA ASP A 34 11.66 0.29 -2.07
C ASP A 34 12.64 0.68 -3.17
N LEU A 35 12.16 1.01 -4.37
CA LEU A 35 12.98 1.52 -5.47
C LEU A 35 13.11 3.06 -5.43
N GLY A 36 12.44 3.72 -4.49
CA GLY A 36 12.42 5.19 -4.38
C GLY A 36 11.38 5.88 -5.27
N SER A 37 10.54 5.13 -5.99
CA SER A 37 9.42 5.70 -6.74
C SER A 37 8.38 6.24 -5.77
N THR A 38 7.81 7.40 -6.08
CA THR A 38 6.76 8.03 -5.26
C THR A 38 5.44 8.04 -6.00
N MET A 39 4.33 7.96 -5.26
CA MET A 39 3.00 8.18 -5.82
C MET A 39 2.13 8.98 -4.87
N THR A 40 1.20 9.74 -5.42
CA THR A 40 0.15 10.42 -4.67
C THR A 40 -1.19 9.91 -5.17
N ILE A 41 -1.98 9.31 -4.27
CA ILE A 41 -3.33 8.85 -4.55
C ILE A 41 -4.31 9.88 -3.98
N GLY A 42 -5.21 10.36 -4.83
CA GLY A 42 -6.27 11.28 -4.46
C GLY A 42 -7.39 10.60 -3.66
N PRO A 43 -8.44 11.34 -3.28
CA PRO A 43 -9.58 10.78 -2.58
C PRO A 43 -10.21 9.60 -3.35
N VAL A 44 -10.46 8.51 -2.63
CA VAL A 44 -11.26 7.38 -3.14
C VAL A 44 -12.75 7.77 -3.09
N ASN A 45 -13.45 7.63 -4.21
CA ASN A 45 -14.87 7.96 -4.29
C ASN A 45 -15.77 6.82 -3.76
N GLY A 46 -17.09 7.04 -3.76
CA GLY A 46 -18.07 6.07 -3.26
C GLY A 46 -18.09 4.71 -3.98
N ASP A 47 -17.62 4.68 -5.24
CA ASP A 47 -17.50 3.46 -6.04
C ASP A 47 -16.15 2.75 -5.83
N GLY A 48 -15.28 3.29 -4.97
CA GLY A 48 -13.94 2.78 -4.75
C GLY A 48 -12.91 3.24 -5.79
N ASN A 49 -13.27 4.11 -6.74
CA ASN A 49 -12.37 4.63 -7.77
C ASN A 49 -11.49 5.76 -7.24
N PHE A 50 -10.27 5.85 -7.75
CA PHE A 50 -9.33 6.91 -7.43
C PHE A 50 -8.42 7.26 -8.61
N GLY A 51 -8.00 8.52 -8.64
CA GLY A 51 -6.93 9.01 -9.53
C GLY A 51 -5.71 9.44 -8.72
N GLY A 52 -4.62 9.73 -9.42
CA GLY A 52 -3.40 10.21 -8.77
C GLY A 52 -2.26 10.46 -9.74
N SER A 53 -1.05 10.52 -9.17
CA SER A 53 0.19 10.66 -9.91
C SER A 53 1.24 9.66 -9.44
N TYR A 54 2.08 9.21 -10.36
CA TYR A 54 3.20 8.32 -10.14
C TYR A 54 4.48 8.96 -10.67
N HIS A 55 5.53 9.00 -9.86
CA HIS A 55 6.86 9.45 -10.23
C HIS A 55 7.84 8.31 -9.99
N THR A 56 8.19 7.60 -11.06
CA THR A 56 9.11 6.46 -10.97
C THR A 56 10.55 6.93 -10.74
N ALA A 57 11.33 6.17 -9.96
CA ALA A 57 12.77 6.39 -9.81
C ALA A 57 13.58 5.68 -10.90
N VAL A 58 12.97 4.73 -11.62
CA VAL A 58 13.65 3.88 -12.62
C VAL A 58 12.83 3.79 -13.91
N SER A 59 13.51 3.62 -15.05
CA SER A 59 12.89 3.41 -16.36
C SER A 59 13.76 2.50 -17.24
N ALA A 60 13.13 1.71 -18.11
CA ALA A 60 13.81 0.95 -19.15
C ALA A 60 14.16 1.78 -20.40
N THR A 61 13.68 3.03 -20.47
CA THR A 61 13.93 3.95 -21.60
C THR A 61 14.97 5.00 -21.24
N SER A 62 15.65 5.57 -22.24
CA SER A 62 16.51 6.75 -22.08
C SER A 62 15.76 8.09 -22.00
N ASN A 63 14.44 8.09 -22.20
CA ASN A 63 13.62 9.30 -22.10
C ASN A 63 13.67 9.88 -20.68
N LYS A 64 13.67 11.21 -20.57
CA LYS A 64 13.59 11.91 -19.29
C LYS A 64 12.31 11.50 -18.54
N ILE A 65 12.47 10.97 -17.34
CA ILE A 65 11.36 10.59 -16.46
C ILE A 65 10.49 11.82 -16.16
N GLN A 66 9.18 11.62 -16.24
CA GLN A 66 8.17 12.63 -15.94
C GLN A 66 7.09 12.03 -15.03
N VAL A 67 6.48 12.89 -14.22
CA VAL A 67 5.29 12.50 -13.45
C VAL A 67 4.20 12.02 -14.41
N SER A 68 3.61 10.88 -14.10
CA SER A 68 2.64 10.20 -14.94
C SER A 68 1.32 10.01 -14.20
N PRO A 69 0.17 10.20 -14.84
CA PRO A 69 -1.13 9.99 -14.19
C PRO A 69 -1.35 8.51 -13.88
N LEU A 70 -2.01 8.25 -12.75
CA LEU A 70 -2.55 6.94 -12.41
C LEU A 70 -4.06 6.98 -12.21
N GLN A 71 -4.74 5.87 -12.50
CA GLN A 71 -6.18 5.65 -12.29
C GLN A 71 -6.39 4.21 -11.82
N GLY A 72 -7.23 4.01 -10.81
CA GLY A 72 -7.48 2.70 -10.22
C GLY A 72 -8.76 2.62 -9.41
N SER A 73 -8.93 1.46 -8.78
CA SER A 73 -10.03 1.18 -7.86
C SER A 73 -9.55 0.31 -6.71
N GLN A 74 -10.22 0.41 -5.57
CA GLN A 74 -10.05 -0.46 -4.42
C GLN A 74 -11.37 -1.10 -4.05
N HIS A 75 -11.31 -2.26 -3.39
CA HIS A 75 -12.50 -2.85 -2.80
C HIS A 75 -13.09 -1.92 -1.73
N PRO A 76 -14.43 -1.76 -1.64
CA PRO A 76 -15.05 -0.95 -0.62
C PRO A 76 -14.62 -1.37 0.79
N THR A 77 -14.12 -0.41 1.57
CA THR A 77 -13.61 -0.70 2.91
C THR A 77 -14.74 -0.62 3.95
N LYS A 78 -14.95 -1.72 4.69
CA LYS A 78 -15.63 -1.68 5.99
C LYS A 78 -14.62 -1.36 7.10
N GLN A 79 -15.07 -1.02 8.30
CA GLN A 79 -14.18 -0.88 9.47
C GLN A 79 -13.27 -2.12 9.60
N ASN A 80 -11.96 -1.90 9.76
CA ASN A 80 -10.92 -2.93 9.89
C ASN A 80 -10.68 -3.83 8.65
N SER A 81 -10.91 -3.31 7.44
CA SER A 81 -10.62 -4.06 6.21
C SER A 81 -9.21 -3.79 5.65
N GLN A 82 -8.63 -4.83 5.07
CA GLN A 82 -7.41 -4.82 4.27
C GLN A 82 -7.81 -4.90 2.78
N PRO A 83 -8.19 -3.78 2.14
CA PRO A 83 -8.74 -3.81 0.80
C PRO A 83 -7.68 -4.28 -0.21
N THR A 84 -8.12 -5.08 -1.17
CA THR A 84 -7.39 -5.25 -2.42
C THR A 84 -7.62 -4.03 -3.31
N PHE A 85 -6.63 -3.72 -4.12
CA PHE A 85 -6.69 -2.61 -5.06
C PHE A 85 -5.94 -2.92 -6.34
N GLY A 86 -6.29 -2.20 -7.39
CA GLY A 86 -5.57 -2.21 -8.65
C GLY A 86 -5.57 -0.82 -9.25
N PHE A 87 -4.45 -0.41 -9.83
CA PHE A 87 -4.35 0.83 -10.56
C PHE A 87 -3.43 0.69 -11.76
N SER A 88 -3.53 1.68 -12.62
CA SER A 88 -2.88 1.71 -13.90
C SER A 88 -2.15 3.05 -14.07
N VAL A 89 -0.98 3.02 -14.69
CA VAL A 89 -0.13 4.19 -14.92
C VAL A 89 0.07 4.34 -16.42
N LYS A 90 -0.39 5.47 -16.95
CA LYS A 90 -0.11 5.89 -18.33
C LYS A 90 1.14 6.76 -18.32
N TRP A 91 2.27 6.22 -18.79
CA TRP A 91 3.54 6.92 -18.73
C TRP A 91 3.56 8.15 -19.65
N SER A 92 3.78 9.35 -19.09
CA SER A 92 3.81 10.61 -19.85
C SER A 92 5.05 10.75 -20.75
N PHE A 93 6.07 9.89 -20.55
CA PHE A 93 7.36 9.96 -21.21
C PHE A 93 7.67 8.71 -22.06
N SER A 94 6.71 7.80 -22.25
CA SER A 94 6.84 6.64 -23.15
C SER A 94 5.50 6.21 -23.72
N GLY A 95 5.49 5.39 -24.78
CA GLY A 95 4.27 4.78 -25.32
C GLY A 95 3.76 3.57 -24.54
N SER A 96 4.23 3.35 -23.31
CA SER A 96 3.95 2.15 -22.52
C SER A 96 2.94 2.39 -21.39
N PHE A 97 2.47 1.30 -20.78
CA PHE A 97 1.49 1.30 -19.70
C PHE A 97 1.85 0.24 -18.67
N THR A 98 1.60 0.51 -17.39
CA THR A 98 1.87 -0.44 -16.31
C THR A 98 0.65 -0.57 -15.41
N VAL A 99 0.35 -1.80 -14.98
CA VAL A 99 -0.71 -2.09 -14.01
C VAL A 99 -0.10 -2.64 -12.73
N PHE A 100 -0.62 -2.19 -11.60
CA PHE A 100 -0.27 -2.67 -10.26
C PHE A 100 -1.52 -3.25 -9.63
N THR A 101 -1.37 -4.37 -8.94
CA THR A 101 -2.42 -4.96 -8.09
C THR A 101 -1.80 -5.33 -6.76
N GLY A 102 -2.57 -5.22 -5.68
CA GLY A 102 -2.04 -5.46 -4.35
C GLY A 102 -3.11 -5.44 -3.27
N GLN A 103 -2.64 -5.57 -2.04
CA GLN A 103 -3.43 -5.48 -0.83
C GLN A 103 -2.65 -4.68 0.20
N CYS A 104 -3.38 -3.91 0.99
CA CYS A 104 -2.81 -3.11 2.07
C CYS A 104 -3.05 -3.80 3.41
N PHE A 105 -1.99 -3.92 4.23
CA PHE A 105 -1.95 -4.61 5.51
C PHE A 105 -1.61 -3.65 6.66
#